data_AF-A0A1H7SRT6-F1
#
_entry.id   AF-A0A1H7SRT6-F1
#
_cell.length_a   1.000
_cell.length_b   1.000
_cell.length_c   1.000
_cell.angle_alpha   90.00
_cell.angle_beta   90.00
_cell.angle_gamma   90.00
#
_symmetry.space_group_name_H-M   'P 1'
#
loop_
_entity.id
_entity.type
_entity.pdbx_description
1 polymer ?
#
loop_
_entity_poly.entity_id
_entity_poly.type
_entity_poly.pdbx_seq_one_letter_code
_entity_poly.pdbx_strand_id
1 'polypeptide(L)'
;MLVDRHIDFEAPRTETVSQIGRPLGMAWVPKPRSVSKQSLGNDDLLPADASRCLEDTLVKMIGDAQEMVVLCSFLLASDRMIAALEAATRRGVRVYMMLASEARLGQEREEDDFSKHCREHHEEMLRRLAPHAMIRSAAHYHAKTVLIDPKGPNAQGWLLTANITDEALTRNEELGLRLTSEEVRSVFVELRHAFWERAEHRMSGTDFRPAKPLGAVEFPAAGLALVTSPPRRSIQDTALELIKESERRIIVSSFGWALDHPVTQALIARANAGVKVTVLARIRPAAMPALAALAEAGAEVYGFKWLHAKAIWTDRDRAMIMTANIERLGMEEGFELGLSLDGNRTESLRHILEGWAGTAQAWLDPEAKVTQDMEKVKLWKDGDLKDMEIPANLPVDLETVTMRSLTGPLPECPAMPAELPMARKLSVTWRIDPPRVDARAIHIDVNGKEVKKYKGDSSPTTFPALMREPSGRRVVVISDLAQLEAAERLFEAASAKAVVMTRSAT
;
A
#
# COMPACT_ATOMS: atom_id res chain seq x y z
N MET A 1 -36.99 4.13 50.31
CA MET A 1 -36.78 3.84 48.88
C MET A 1 -36.04 2.52 48.80
N LEU A 2 -36.78 1.42 48.77
CA LEU A 2 -36.23 0.08 48.53
C LEU A 2 -36.06 -0.03 47.01
N VAL A 3 -34.85 0.21 46.54
CA VAL A 3 -34.51 -0.01 45.13
C VAL A 3 -34.42 -1.52 44.94
N ASP A 4 -35.14 -2.06 43.96
CA ASP A 4 -34.94 -3.40 43.40
C ASP A 4 -33.47 -3.58 43.03
N ARG A 5 -32.65 -4.02 43.99
CA ARG A 5 -31.24 -4.38 43.76
C ARG A 5 -31.19 -5.87 43.45
N HIS A 6 -31.66 -6.23 42.27
CA HIS A 6 -31.37 -7.56 41.74
C HIS A 6 -29.91 -7.56 41.30
N ILE A 7 -29.01 -7.94 42.21
CA ILE A 7 -27.59 -8.11 41.90
C ILE A 7 -27.43 -9.54 41.41
N ASP A 8 -27.39 -9.70 40.10
CA ASP A 8 -26.99 -10.94 39.46
C ASP A 8 -25.46 -11.03 39.45
N PHE A 9 -24.91 -11.93 40.27
CA PHE A 9 -23.48 -12.23 40.32
C PHE A 9 -23.06 -13.30 39.31
N GLU A 10 -24.02 -14.01 38.71
CA GLU A 10 -23.76 -15.06 37.72
C GLU A 10 -23.61 -14.47 36.31
N ALA A 11 -24.38 -13.43 36.00
CA ALA A 11 -24.30 -12.76 34.69
C ALA A 11 -23.09 -11.83 34.59
N PRO A 12 -22.22 -11.99 33.57
CA PRO A 12 -21.18 -11.01 33.29
C PRO A 12 -21.81 -9.69 32.86
N ARG A 13 -21.23 -8.60 33.34
CA ARG A 13 -21.57 -7.25 32.86
C ARG A 13 -20.86 -7.01 31.55
N THR A 14 -21.53 -6.30 30.64
CA THR A 14 -20.99 -5.97 29.32
C THR A 14 -21.17 -4.49 29.03
N GLU A 15 -20.13 -3.86 28.50
CA GLU A 15 -20.15 -2.50 27.96
C GLU A 15 -19.55 -2.49 26.54
N THR A 16 -20.07 -1.61 25.67
CA THR A 16 -19.49 -1.42 24.33
C THR A 16 -18.67 -0.14 24.29
N VAL A 17 -17.37 -0.27 24.04
CA VAL A 17 -16.46 0.86 23.87
C VAL A 17 -16.19 1.06 22.39
N SER A 18 -16.59 2.23 21.86
CA SER A 18 -16.26 2.61 20.49
C SER A 18 -14.78 2.98 20.38
N GLN A 19 -14.10 2.45 19.36
CA GLN A 19 -12.74 2.84 19.01
C GLN A 19 -12.69 3.70 17.74
N ILE A 20 -13.85 4.12 17.21
CA ILE A 20 -13.92 5.06 16.09
C ILE A 20 -13.19 6.37 16.47
N GLY A 21 -12.35 6.87 15.57
CA GLY A 21 -11.49 8.03 15.80
C GLY A 21 -10.15 7.72 16.48
N ARG A 22 -9.92 6.47 16.92
CA ARG A 22 -8.62 6.06 17.46
C ARG A 22 -7.54 6.22 16.38
N PRO A 23 -6.40 6.87 16.69
CA PRO A 23 -5.33 7.08 15.72
C PRO A 23 -4.64 5.76 15.38
N LEU A 24 -4.35 5.58 14.09
CA LEU A 24 -3.59 4.47 13.52
C LEU A 24 -2.18 4.91 13.08
N GLY A 25 -1.99 6.22 12.86
CA GLY A 25 -0.80 6.79 12.25
C GLY A 25 -0.87 6.70 10.72
N MET A 26 0.28 6.72 10.05
CA MET A 26 0.34 6.72 8.59
C MET A 26 -0.11 5.37 8.02
N ALA A 27 -1.11 5.41 7.13
CA ALA A 27 -1.70 4.20 6.57
C ALA A 27 -2.19 4.39 5.14
N TRP A 28 -2.05 3.33 4.33
CA TRP A 28 -2.88 3.17 3.15
C TRP A 28 -4.28 2.74 3.57
N VAL A 29 -5.24 3.65 3.37
CA VAL A 29 -6.65 3.44 3.65
C VAL A 29 -7.34 2.97 2.36
N PRO A 30 -8.04 1.82 2.37
CA PRO A 30 -8.76 1.36 1.18
C PRO A 30 -9.83 2.37 0.74
N LYS A 31 -9.94 2.60 -0.57
CA LYS A 31 -11.07 3.33 -1.15
C LYS A 31 -12.16 2.33 -1.56
N PRO A 32 -13.45 2.62 -1.29
CA PRO A 32 -14.54 1.88 -1.90
C PRO A 32 -14.36 1.90 -3.42
N ARG A 33 -14.43 0.74 -4.07
CA ARG A 33 -14.26 0.66 -5.53
C ARG A 33 -15.32 1.53 -6.22
N SER A 34 -14.89 2.61 -6.85
CA SER A 34 -15.72 3.33 -7.82
C SER A 34 -15.75 2.52 -9.12
N VAL A 35 -16.96 2.16 -9.55
CA VAL A 35 -17.19 1.40 -10.79
C VAL A 35 -17.37 2.40 -11.92
N SER A 36 -16.27 2.84 -12.52
CA SER A 36 -16.27 3.49 -13.83
C SER A 36 -14.84 3.54 -14.36
N LYS A 37 -14.43 2.50 -15.10
CA LYS A 37 -13.34 2.66 -16.09
C LYS A 37 -14.03 3.18 -17.34
N GLN A 38 -14.04 4.50 -17.53
CA GLN A 38 -14.33 5.05 -18.85
C GLN A 38 -13.25 4.58 -19.84
N SER A 39 -13.56 4.56 -21.14
CA SER A 39 -12.51 4.48 -22.16
C SER A 39 -11.70 5.77 -22.05
N LEU A 40 -10.51 5.72 -21.45
CA LEU A 40 -9.73 6.91 -21.15
C LEU A 40 -8.76 7.30 -22.30
N GLY A 41 -8.54 6.42 -23.29
CA GLY A 41 -7.57 6.64 -24.38
C GLY A 41 -8.16 7.22 -25.66
N ASN A 42 -7.26 7.71 -26.53
CA ASN A 42 -7.55 8.07 -27.91
C ASN A 42 -6.53 7.40 -28.85
N ASP A 43 -6.60 7.68 -30.16
CA ASP A 43 -5.71 7.06 -31.16
C ASP A 43 -4.22 7.35 -30.95
N ASP A 44 -3.87 8.40 -30.21
CA ASP A 44 -2.48 8.80 -29.93
C ASP A 44 -1.97 8.33 -28.56
N LEU A 45 -2.85 8.04 -27.61
CA LEU A 45 -2.49 7.65 -26.26
C LEU A 45 -3.43 6.55 -25.76
N LEU A 46 -2.89 5.35 -25.61
CA LEU A 46 -3.65 4.16 -25.22
C LEU A 46 -3.21 3.66 -23.84
N PRO A 47 -4.13 3.44 -22.88
CA PRO A 47 -3.82 2.70 -21.68
C PRO A 47 -3.61 1.20 -21.99
N ALA A 48 -2.76 0.54 -21.23
CA ALA A 48 -2.72 -0.92 -21.20
C ALA A 48 -3.86 -1.44 -20.31
N ASP A 49 -4.74 -2.26 -20.87
CA ASP A 49 -5.86 -2.83 -20.13
C ASP A 49 -6.38 -4.12 -20.79
N ALA A 50 -7.42 -4.69 -20.18
CA ALA A 50 -7.98 -5.98 -20.58
C ALA A 50 -8.56 -5.98 -22.00
N SER A 51 -8.77 -4.82 -22.64
CA SER A 51 -9.19 -4.73 -24.04
C SER A 51 -8.08 -5.13 -25.02
N ARG A 52 -6.81 -5.12 -24.58
CA ARG A 52 -5.62 -5.40 -25.39
C ARG A 52 -5.43 -4.44 -26.58
N CYS A 53 -6.11 -3.30 -26.64
CA CYS A 53 -6.01 -2.37 -27.77
C CYS A 53 -4.56 -1.91 -28.03
N LEU A 54 -3.77 -1.65 -26.98
CA LEU A 54 -2.35 -1.30 -27.12
C LEU A 54 -1.54 -2.45 -27.73
N GLU A 55 -1.67 -3.67 -27.20
CA GLU A 55 -0.96 -4.84 -27.71
C GLU A 55 -1.36 -5.15 -29.17
N ASP A 56 -2.65 -5.12 -29.48
CA ASP A 56 -3.17 -5.34 -30.83
C ASP A 56 -2.58 -4.34 -31.84
N THR A 57 -2.47 -3.08 -31.42
CA THR A 57 -1.87 -2.02 -32.23
C THR A 57 -0.39 -2.31 -32.49
N LEU A 58 0.37 -2.70 -31.47
CA LEU A 58 1.80 -3.03 -31.62
C LEU A 58 2.01 -4.27 -32.51
N VAL A 59 1.22 -5.32 -32.32
CA VAL A 59 1.26 -6.55 -33.14
C VAL A 59 0.95 -6.24 -34.60
N LYS A 60 -0.09 -5.44 -34.87
CA LYS A 60 -0.44 -5.01 -36.22
C LYS A 60 0.70 -4.22 -36.87
N MET A 61 1.28 -3.27 -36.14
CA MET A 61 2.38 -2.43 -36.63
C MET A 61 3.60 -3.26 -37.02
N ILE A 62 3.93 -4.31 -36.25
CA ILE A 62 5.00 -5.28 -36.58
C ILE A 62 4.61 -6.13 -37.80
N GLY A 63 3.34 -6.49 -37.93
CA GLY A 63 2.78 -7.16 -39.11
C GLY A 63 2.96 -6.36 -40.41
N ASP A 64 2.83 -5.04 -40.32
CA ASP A 64 2.92 -4.11 -41.45
C ASP A 64 4.37 -3.69 -41.79
N ALA A 65 5.35 -4.06 -40.97
CA ALA A 65 6.76 -3.71 -41.16
C ALA A 65 7.34 -4.25 -42.48
N GLN A 66 8.10 -3.42 -43.19
CA GLN A 66 8.68 -3.72 -44.50
C GLN A 66 10.21 -3.86 -44.47
N GLU A 67 10.92 -3.04 -43.69
CA GLU A 67 12.38 -2.95 -43.73
C GLU A 67 13.03 -3.32 -42.39
N MET A 68 12.54 -2.76 -41.29
CA MET A 68 13.09 -3.00 -39.96
C MET A 68 12.12 -2.75 -38.80
N VAL A 69 12.30 -3.53 -37.74
CA VAL A 69 11.72 -3.31 -36.41
C VAL A 69 12.84 -3.00 -35.44
N VAL A 70 12.70 -1.93 -34.67
CA VAL A 70 13.61 -1.57 -33.56
C VAL A 70 12.83 -1.60 -32.26
N LEU A 71 13.27 -2.42 -31.32
CA LEU A 71 12.59 -2.64 -30.05
C LEU A 71 13.57 -2.37 -28.91
N CYS A 72 13.12 -1.63 -27.91
CA CYS A 72 13.78 -1.54 -26.61
C CYS A 72 12.78 -1.94 -25.54
N SER A 73 13.18 -2.76 -24.58
CA SER A 73 12.36 -3.12 -23.42
C SER A 73 13.25 -3.65 -22.30
N PHE A 74 12.82 -3.53 -21.04
CA PHE A 74 13.53 -4.18 -19.92
C PHE A 74 13.22 -5.68 -19.88
N LEU A 75 11.94 -6.06 -20.00
CA LEU A 75 11.48 -7.45 -20.10
C LEU A 75 10.66 -7.69 -21.37
N LEU A 76 10.71 -8.92 -21.86
CA LEU A 76 9.97 -9.38 -23.04
C LEU A 76 9.41 -10.77 -22.77
N ALA A 77 8.09 -10.87 -22.59
CA ALA A 77 7.37 -12.08 -22.22
C ALA A 77 5.91 -11.99 -22.72
N SER A 78 5.74 -11.77 -24.02
CA SER A 78 4.42 -11.74 -24.69
C SER A 78 4.45 -12.60 -25.93
N ASP A 79 3.68 -13.69 -25.92
CA ASP A 79 3.67 -14.66 -27.02
C ASP A 79 3.23 -14.03 -28.35
N ARG A 80 2.28 -13.10 -28.29
CA ARG A 80 1.73 -12.41 -29.47
C ARG A 80 2.75 -11.50 -30.12
N MET A 81 3.49 -10.74 -29.32
CA MET A 81 4.56 -9.87 -29.81
C MET A 81 5.70 -10.69 -30.42
N ILE A 82 6.08 -11.80 -29.80
CA ILE A 82 7.13 -12.70 -30.31
C ILE A 82 6.70 -13.33 -31.64
N ALA A 83 5.48 -13.87 -31.72
CA ALA A 83 4.97 -14.44 -32.95
C ALA A 83 4.93 -13.41 -34.10
N ALA A 84 4.58 -12.16 -33.79
CA ALA A 84 4.62 -11.07 -34.77
C ALA A 84 6.05 -10.77 -35.26
N LEU A 85 7.03 -10.73 -34.34
CA LEU A 85 8.44 -10.54 -34.69
C LEU A 85 9.00 -11.70 -35.52
N GLU A 86 8.71 -12.95 -35.16
CA GLU A 86 9.08 -14.14 -35.94
C GLU A 86 8.42 -14.16 -37.33
N ALA A 87 7.20 -13.65 -37.45
CA ALA A 87 6.54 -13.47 -38.74
C ALA A 87 7.24 -12.38 -39.57
N ALA A 88 7.65 -11.27 -38.96
CA ALA A 88 8.36 -10.19 -39.65
C ALA A 88 9.73 -10.65 -40.16
N THR A 89 10.49 -11.39 -39.36
CA THR A 89 11.82 -11.88 -39.76
C THR A 89 11.72 -12.90 -40.90
N ARG A 90 10.69 -13.75 -40.92
CA ARG A 90 10.40 -14.66 -42.04
C ARG A 90 10.10 -13.92 -43.35
N ARG A 91 9.58 -12.70 -43.30
CA ARG A 91 9.39 -11.83 -44.47
C ARG A 91 10.68 -11.11 -44.92
N GLY A 92 11.77 -11.25 -44.17
CA GLY A 92 13.04 -10.55 -44.43
C GLY A 92 13.19 -9.21 -43.72
N VAL A 93 12.27 -8.86 -42.81
CA VAL A 93 12.36 -7.63 -42.00
C VAL A 93 13.47 -7.78 -40.96
N ARG A 94 14.34 -6.78 -40.84
CA ARG A 94 15.45 -6.81 -39.86
C ARG A 94 14.96 -6.41 -38.48
N VAL A 95 15.23 -7.24 -37.47
CA VAL A 95 14.83 -6.95 -36.08
C VAL A 95 16.05 -6.60 -35.24
N TYR A 96 16.01 -5.43 -34.59
CA TYR A 96 17.03 -4.92 -33.66
C TYR A 96 16.44 -4.80 -32.27
N MET A 97 17.07 -5.41 -31.27
CA MET A 97 16.53 -5.44 -29.90
C MET A 97 17.56 -4.96 -28.88
N MET A 98 17.11 -4.06 -28.01
CA MET A 98 17.85 -3.53 -26.87
C MET A 98 17.18 -3.96 -25.58
N LEU A 99 17.92 -4.65 -24.72
CA LEU A 99 17.39 -5.21 -23.48
C LEU A 99 18.23 -4.83 -22.27
N ALA A 100 17.64 -4.89 -21.08
CA ALA A 100 18.41 -4.82 -19.86
C ALA A 100 19.37 -6.02 -19.74
N SER A 101 20.55 -5.81 -19.14
CA SER A 101 21.49 -6.91 -18.90
C SER A 101 20.90 -7.93 -17.91
N GLU A 102 21.17 -9.20 -18.19
CA GLU A 102 20.95 -10.36 -17.34
C GLU A 102 21.46 -10.19 -15.90
N ALA A 103 22.58 -9.47 -15.70
CA ALA A 103 23.12 -9.21 -14.37
C ALA A 103 22.16 -8.36 -13.50
N ARG A 104 21.38 -7.47 -14.13
CA ARG A 104 20.37 -6.65 -13.45
C ARG A 104 19.07 -7.42 -13.24
N LEU A 105 18.72 -8.33 -14.16
CA LEU A 105 17.58 -9.25 -13.99
C LEU A 105 17.73 -10.16 -12.76
N GLY A 106 18.97 -10.52 -12.39
CA GLY A 106 19.24 -11.32 -11.19
C GLY A 106 19.34 -10.55 -9.87
N GLN A 107 19.32 -9.21 -9.88
CA GLN A 107 19.51 -8.36 -8.70
C GLN A 107 18.25 -7.68 -8.19
N GLU A 108 17.20 -7.52 -9.01
CA GLU A 108 15.90 -7.09 -8.50
C GLU A 108 15.37 -8.17 -7.56
N ARG A 109 15.14 -7.80 -6.28
CA ARG A 109 14.57 -8.72 -5.30
C ARG A 109 13.27 -9.28 -5.89
N GLU A 110 13.22 -10.60 -6.02
CA GLU A 110 12.02 -11.33 -6.42
C GLU A 110 10.95 -11.08 -5.32
N GLU A 111 10.19 -9.99 -5.46
CA GLU A 111 9.15 -9.60 -4.50
C GLU A 111 7.94 -10.57 -4.55
N ASP A 112 7.85 -11.42 -5.60
CA ASP A 112 6.84 -12.48 -5.75
C ASP A 112 7.27 -13.63 -6.71
N ASP A 113 6.63 -14.81 -6.56
CA ASP A 113 6.80 -15.98 -7.46
C ASP A 113 6.49 -15.66 -8.94
N PHE A 114 5.67 -14.64 -9.17
CA PHE A 114 5.29 -14.16 -10.49
C PHE A 114 6.48 -13.55 -11.25
N SER A 115 7.36 -12.82 -10.56
CA SER A 115 8.58 -12.25 -11.12
C SER A 115 9.53 -13.34 -11.65
N LYS A 116 9.55 -14.52 -11.01
CA LYS A 116 10.35 -15.66 -11.45
C LYS A 116 9.84 -16.28 -12.75
N HIS A 117 8.52 -16.52 -12.87
CA HIS A 117 7.94 -17.07 -14.09
C HIS A 117 8.13 -16.13 -15.30
N CYS A 118 7.95 -14.82 -15.07
CA CYS A 118 8.18 -13.80 -16.10
C CYS A 118 9.64 -13.82 -16.60
N ARG A 119 10.62 -14.05 -15.71
CA ARG A 119 12.04 -14.18 -16.07
C ARG A 119 12.32 -15.44 -16.89
N GLU A 120 11.80 -16.60 -16.48
CA GLU A 120 11.98 -17.86 -17.22
C GLU A 120 11.39 -17.76 -18.63
N HIS A 121 10.19 -17.18 -18.74
CA HIS A 121 9.54 -16.91 -20.02
C HIS A 121 10.33 -15.91 -20.86
N HIS A 122 10.89 -14.87 -20.25
CA HIS A 122 11.78 -13.94 -20.93
C HIS A 122 13.00 -14.63 -21.54
N GLU A 123 13.71 -15.45 -20.76
CA GLU A 123 14.87 -16.20 -21.24
C GLU A 123 14.52 -17.16 -22.39
N GLU A 124 13.34 -17.81 -22.31
CA GLU A 124 12.82 -18.64 -23.40
C GLU A 124 12.59 -17.84 -24.68
N MET A 125 11.96 -16.67 -24.56
CA MET A 125 11.69 -15.81 -25.71
C MET A 125 12.96 -15.26 -26.35
N LEU A 126 13.99 -14.96 -25.55
CA LEU A 126 15.30 -14.59 -26.08
C LEU A 126 15.92 -15.72 -26.89
N ARG A 127 15.89 -16.96 -26.39
CA ARG A 127 16.40 -18.12 -27.13
C ARG A 127 15.68 -18.32 -28.46
N ARG A 128 14.36 -18.07 -28.50
CA ARG A 128 13.55 -18.15 -29.72
C ARG A 128 13.89 -17.07 -30.75
N LEU A 129 14.09 -15.83 -30.31
CA LEU A 129 14.34 -14.70 -31.21
C LEU A 129 15.81 -14.54 -31.64
N ALA A 130 16.77 -15.04 -30.86
CA ALA A 130 18.19 -14.88 -31.13
C ALA A 130 18.66 -15.27 -32.56
N PRO A 131 18.12 -16.32 -33.20
CA PRO A 131 18.47 -16.66 -34.58
C PRO A 131 17.96 -15.65 -35.62
N HIS A 132 17.00 -14.80 -35.25
CA HIS A 132 16.22 -13.97 -36.15
C HIS A 132 16.37 -12.47 -35.90
N ALA A 133 16.96 -12.07 -34.78
CA ALA A 133 17.12 -10.68 -34.37
C ALA A 133 18.56 -10.39 -33.94
N MET A 134 19.00 -9.14 -34.13
CA MET A 134 20.24 -8.68 -33.52
C MET A 134 19.94 -8.09 -32.14
N ILE A 135 20.35 -8.82 -31.11
CA ILE A 135 20.05 -8.50 -29.72
C ILE A 135 21.30 -7.96 -29.03
N ARG A 136 21.17 -6.83 -28.34
CA ARG A 136 22.20 -6.24 -27.49
C ARG A 136 21.62 -5.86 -26.14
N SER A 137 22.43 -5.92 -25.10
CA SER A 137 22.00 -5.61 -23.74
C SER A 137 23.00 -4.73 -22.99
N ALA A 138 22.51 -4.00 -21.99
CA ALA A 138 23.31 -3.25 -21.04
C ALA A 138 22.54 -3.11 -19.72
N ALA A 139 23.24 -3.10 -18.58
CA ALA A 139 22.58 -2.99 -17.27
C ALA A 139 21.77 -1.69 -17.12
N HIS A 140 22.18 -0.64 -17.84
CA HIS A 140 21.55 0.67 -17.76
C HIS A 140 20.37 0.85 -18.73
N TYR A 141 20.05 -0.12 -19.60
CA TYR A 141 18.89 -0.02 -20.50
C TYR A 141 17.57 -0.23 -19.75
N HIS A 142 16.67 0.75 -19.86
CA HIS A 142 15.35 0.64 -19.25
C HIS A 142 14.24 1.33 -20.07
N ALA A 143 14.58 2.00 -21.17
CA ALA A 143 13.60 2.48 -22.14
C ALA A 143 12.71 1.35 -22.71
N LYS A 144 11.49 1.71 -23.10
CA LYS A 144 10.52 0.80 -23.70
C LYS A 144 9.88 1.47 -24.92
N THR A 145 10.12 0.91 -26.10
CA THR A 145 9.62 1.48 -27.36
C THR A 145 9.66 0.45 -28.48
N VAL A 146 8.76 0.61 -29.45
CA VAL A 146 8.73 -0.18 -30.69
C VAL A 146 8.68 0.81 -31.86
N LEU A 147 9.65 0.76 -32.77
CA LEU A 147 9.70 1.56 -33.99
C LEU A 147 9.69 0.66 -35.22
N ILE A 148 8.98 1.08 -36.26
CA ILE A 148 8.84 0.39 -37.53
C ILE A 148 9.30 1.32 -38.64
N ASP A 149 10.19 0.79 -39.48
CA ASP A 149 10.74 1.47 -40.66
C ASP A 149 11.14 2.93 -40.38
N PRO A 150 11.90 3.23 -39.29
CA PRO A 150 12.10 4.58 -38.78
C PRO A 150 12.88 5.51 -39.71
N LYS A 151 13.49 4.97 -40.77
CA LYS A 151 14.19 5.73 -41.82
C LYS A 151 13.28 6.11 -42.99
N GLY A 152 12.14 5.42 -43.14
CA GLY A 152 11.27 5.54 -44.31
C GLY A 152 10.23 6.65 -44.18
N PRO A 153 9.46 6.89 -45.26
CA PRO A 153 8.31 7.80 -45.23
C PRO A 153 7.15 7.24 -44.38
N ASN A 154 7.07 5.92 -44.20
CA ASN A 154 6.04 5.23 -43.42
C ASN A 154 6.49 4.92 -41.98
N ALA A 155 7.40 5.74 -41.43
CA ALA A 155 7.93 5.58 -40.09
C ALA A 155 6.81 5.62 -39.05
N GLN A 156 6.68 4.54 -38.28
CA GLN A 156 5.71 4.39 -37.20
C GLN A 156 6.43 4.04 -35.90
N GLY A 157 5.85 4.39 -34.76
CA GLY A 157 6.40 3.96 -33.49
C GLY A 157 5.54 4.29 -32.30
N TRP A 158 5.88 3.64 -31.19
CA TRP A 158 5.24 3.83 -29.89
C TRP A 158 6.30 3.95 -28.81
N LEU A 159 6.15 4.94 -27.93
CA LEU A 159 6.84 5.02 -26.63
C LEU A 159 5.96 4.39 -25.57
N LEU A 160 6.51 3.51 -24.74
CA LEU A 160 5.73 2.74 -23.78
C LEU A 160 6.22 3.03 -22.37
N THR A 161 5.33 3.08 -21.38
CA THR A 161 5.73 2.95 -19.97
C THR A 161 5.81 1.46 -19.55
N ALA A 162 5.14 0.60 -20.32
CA ALA A 162 5.06 -0.85 -20.15
C ALA A 162 6.30 -1.60 -20.62
N ASN A 163 6.66 -2.64 -19.87
CA ASN A 163 7.41 -3.77 -20.43
C ASN A 163 6.55 -4.50 -21.47
N ILE A 164 7.21 -5.25 -22.36
CA ILE A 164 6.52 -6.05 -23.37
C ILE A 164 6.22 -7.43 -22.77
N THR A 165 5.36 -7.47 -21.77
CA THR A 165 4.85 -8.70 -21.14
C THR A 165 3.34 -8.69 -21.18
N ASP A 166 2.72 -9.88 -21.16
CA ASP A 166 1.26 -9.98 -21.23
C ASP A 166 0.58 -9.22 -20.09
N GLU A 167 1.10 -9.26 -18.87
CA GLU A 167 0.48 -8.58 -17.73
C GLU A 167 0.68 -7.06 -17.79
N ALA A 168 1.85 -6.61 -18.23
CA ALA A 168 2.11 -5.18 -18.39
C ALA A 168 1.21 -4.56 -19.47
N LEU A 169 0.91 -5.31 -20.53
CA LEU A 169 0.07 -4.86 -21.65
C LEU A 169 -1.43 -5.03 -21.42
N THR A 170 -1.86 -5.78 -20.38
CA THR A 170 -3.29 -6.10 -20.18
C THR A 170 -3.87 -5.79 -18.82
N ARG A 171 -3.03 -5.59 -17.80
CA ARG A 171 -3.50 -5.47 -16.40
C ARG A 171 -3.03 -4.19 -15.72
N ASN A 172 -1.76 -3.84 -15.90
CA ASN A 172 -1.12 -2.77 -15.16
C ASN A 172 -1.60 -1.39 -15.63
N GLU A 173 -1.63 -0.40 -14.72
CA GLU A 173 -1.79 0.99 -15.12
C GLU A 173 -0.51 1.47 -15.84
N GLU A 174 -0.51 1.31 -17.16
CA GLU A 174 0.56 1.65 -18.11
C GLU A 174 0.00 2.39 -19.33
N LEU A 175 0.87 3.05 -20.09
CA LEU A 175 0.53 3.86 -21.27
C LEU A 175 1.39 3.46 -22.46
N GLY A 176 0.81 3.55 -23.65
CA GLY A 176 1.50 3.66 -24.92
C GLY A 176 1.18 4.98 -25.59
N LEU A 177 2.20 5.70 -26.04
CA LEU A 177 2.10 6.94 -26.79
C LEU A 177 2.50 6.68 -28.24
N ARG A 178 1.60 6.95 -29.18
CA ARG A 178 1.88 6.92 -30.61
C ARG A 178 2.83 8.04 -30.98
N LEU A 179 3.87 7.72 -31.73
CA LEU A 179 4.86 8.70 -32.17
C LEU A 179 4.50 9.27 -33.55
N THR A 180 4.70 10.56 -33.73
CA THR A 180 4.75 11.17 -35.07
C THR A 180 6.01 10.71 -35.80
N SER A 181 6.05 10.83 -37.13
CA SER A 181 7.24 10.42 -37.89
C SER A 181 8.50 11.21 -37.51
N GLU A 182 8.37 12.46 -37.03
CA GLU A 182 9.51 13.24 -36.53
C GLU A 182 9.99 12.73 -35.17
N GLU A 183 9.06 12.42 -34.25
CA GLU A 183 9.37 11.79 -32.96
C GLU A 183 10.02 10.42 -33.15
N VAL A 184 9.53 9.59 -34.09
CA VAL A 184 10.13 8.29 -34.44
C VAL A 184 11.59 8.47 -34.86
N ARG A 185 11.89 9.43 -35.73
CA ARG A 185 13.27 9.71 -36.15
C ARG A 185 14.14 10.19 -35.00
N SER A 186 13.59 11.05 -34.13
CA SER A 186 14.29 11.54 -32.95
C SER A 186 14.60 10.41 -31.96
N VAL A 187 13.66 9.50 -31.71
CA VAL A 187 13.90 8.33 -30.84
C VAL A 187 14.87 7.35 -31.51
N PHE A 188 14.75 7.16 -32.82
CA PHE A 188 15.61 6.23 -33.56
C PHE A 188 17.09 6.60 -33.51
N VAL A 189 17.45 7.89 -33.58
CA VAL A 189 18.87 8.30 -33.47
C VAL A 189 19.44 8.01 -32.07
N GLU A 190 18.62 8.16 -31.02
CA GLU A 190 19.00 7.80 -29.65
C GLU A 190 19.24 6.30 -29.49
N LEU A 191 18.28 5.49 -29.96
CA LEU A 191 18.41 4.03 -29.96
C LEU A 191 19.60 3.57 -30.79
N ARG A 192 19.84 4.17 -31.96
CA ARG A 192 20.98 3.84 -32.82
C ARG A 192 22.29 4.06 -32.09
N HIS A 193 22.48 5.22 -31.47
CA HIS A 193 23.69 5.50 -30.72
C HIS A 193 23.84 4.54 -29.55
N ALA A 194 22.81 4.36 -28.73
CA ALA A 194 22.87 3.44 -27.60
C ALA A 194 23.21 2.01 -28.06
N PHE A 195 22.49 1.49 -29.06
CA PHE A 195 22.70 0.15 -29.60
C PHE A 195 24.17 -0.11 -29.99
N TRP A 196 24.81 0.82 -30.70
CA TRP A 196 26.15 0.63 -31.25
C TRP A 196 27.27 1.03 -30.29
N GLU A 197 27.07 2.06 -29.48
CA GLU A 197 28.12 2.68 -28.66
C GLU A 197 28.01 2.39 -27.17
N ARG A 198 26.83 2.03 -26.66
CA ARG A 198 26.58 1.87 -25.21
C ARG A 198 26.27 0.45 -24.77
N ALA A 199 25.97 -0.45 -25.70
CA ALA A 199 25.71 -1.84 -25.36
C ALA A 199 26.93 -2.51 -24.70
N GLU A 200 26.72 -3.18 -23.58
CA GLU A 200 27.76 -3.91 -22.84
C GLU A 200 27.89 -5.34 -23.35
N HIS A 201 26.79 -5.92 -23.84
CA HIS A 201 26.75 -7.27 -24.39
C HIS A 201 25.99 -7.35 -25.72
N ARG A 202 26.30 -8.40 -26.47
CA ARG A 202 25.59 -8.80 -27.69
C ARG A 202 25.26 -10.29 -27.60
N MET A 203 24.11 -10.67 -28.11
CA MET A 203 23.74 -12.08 -28.20
C MET A 203 24.46 -12.75 -29.38
N SER A 204 24.98 -13.95 -29.16
CA SER A 204 25.68 -14.78 -30.14
C SER A 204 25.26 -16.23 -29.95
N GLY A 205 24.42 -16.76 -30.84
CA GLY A 205 23.72 -18.01 -30.58
C GLY A 205 22.74 -17.80 -29.42
N THR A 206 22.87 -18.60 -28.36
CA THR A 206 22.04 -18.48 -27.15
C THR A 206 22.69 -17.67 -26.02
N ASP A 207 23.95 -17.24 -26.18
CA ASP A 207 24.74 -16.66 -25.10
C ASP A 207 24.99 -15.15 -25.32
N PHE A 208 25.05 -14.40 -24.23
CA PHE A 208 25.56 -13.03 -24.26
C PHE A 208 27.09 -13.00 -24.19
N ARG A 209 27.69 -12.19 -25.07
CA ARG A 209 29.14 -11.95 -25.15
C ARG A 209 29.40 -10.46 -24.97
N PRO A 210 30.55 -10.06 -24.39
CA PRO A 210 30.92 -8.65 -24.32
C PRO A 210 30.85 -7.97 -25.68
N ALA A 211 30.24 -6.79 -25.72
CA ALA A 211 30.22 -5.90 -26.87
C ALA A 211 31.20 -4.74 -26.62
N LYS A 212 31.87 -4.32 -27.70
CA LYS A 212 32.66 -3.09 -27.68
C LYS A 212 31.90 -1.99 -28.43
N PRO A 213 32.03 -0.72 -28.01
CA PRO A 213 31.56 0.41 -28.79
C PRO A 213 32.10 0.36 -30.21
N LEU A 214 31.29 0.75 -31.19
CA LEU A 214 31.70 0.77 -32.60
C LEU A 214 32.69 1.91 -32.87
N GLY A 215 32.60 3.02 -32.13
CA GLY A 215 33.43 4.20 -32.29
C GLY A 215 33.12 4.99 -33.57
N ALA A 216 31.94 4.81 -34.17
CA ALA A 216 31.58 5.38 -35.47
C ALA A 216 30.20 6.03 -35.51
N VAL A 217 29.38 5.85 -34.46
CA VAL A 217 28.08 6.51 -34.35
C VAL A 217 28.24 7.72 -33.45
N GLU A 218 28.06 8.91 -34.01
CA GLU A 218 28.10 10.15 -33.25
C GLU A 218 27.00 10.20 -32.19
N PHE A 219 27.31 10.87 -31.07
CA PHE A 219 26.34 11.15 -30.03
C PHE A 219 25.24 12.08 -30.60
N PRO A 220 23.95 11.72 -30.48
CA PRO A 220 22.89 12.49 -31.10
C PRO A 220 22.81 13.92 -30.53
N ALA A 221 22.55 14.88 -31.41
CA ALA A 221 22.15 16.22 -30.99
C ALA A 221 20.80 16.17 -30.27
N ALA A 222 20.49 17.20 -29.46
CA ALA A 222 19.18 17.33 -28.86
C ALA A 222 18.09 17.40 -29.95
N GLY A 223 17.01 16.63 -29.75
CA GLY A 223 15.86 16.56 -30.64
C GLY A 223 14.56 16.58 -29.85
N LEU A 224 13.49 16.07 -30.44
CA LEU A 224 12.18 15.97 -29.78
C LEU A 224 12.18 14.94 -28.64
N ALA A 225 12.95 13.86 -28.79
CA ALA A 225 13.09 12.83 -27.77
C ALA A 225 13.82 13.39 -26.53
N LEU A 226 13.17 13.24 -25.38
CA LEU A 226 13.81 13.42 -24.09
C LEU A 226 14.56 12.14 -23.74
N VAL A 227 15.74 12.27 -23.14
CA VAL A 227 16.62 11.14 -22.87
C VAL A 227 17.37 11.33 -21.55
N THR A 228 17.41 10.25 -20.76
CA THR A 228 18.48 10.05 -19.78
C THR A 228 19.51 9.19 -20.47
N SER A 229 20.68 9.75 -20.78
CA SER A 229 21.80 9.04 -21.40
C SER A 229 23.03 9.89 -21.11
N PRO A 230 23.77 9.60 -20.02
CA PRO A 230 24.90 10.43 -19.59
C PRO A 230 25.79 10.85 -20.76
N PRO A 231 26.12 12.16 -20.86
CA PRO A 231 25.86 13.20 -19.87
C PRO A 231 24.47 13.89 -19.96
N ARG A 232 23.59 13.53 -20.92
CA ARG A 232 22.27 14.17 -21.07
C ARG A 232 21.24 13.65 -20.06
N ARG A 233 20.44 14.57 -19.51
CA ARG A 233 19.40 14.34 -18.50
C ARG A 233 18.12 15.10 -18.82
N SER A 234 17.75 15.21 -20.10
CA SER A 234 16.65 16.08 -20.53
C SER A 234 15.28 15.65 -19.99
N ILE A 235 15.11 14.39 -19.58
CA ILE A 235 13.92 13.94 -18.84
C ILE A 235 13.82 14.65 -17.48
N GLN A 236 14.90 14.66 -16.70
CA GLN A 236 14.96 15.33 -15.40
C GLN A 236 14.76 16.84 -15.56
N ASP A 237 15.47 17.46 -16.51
CA ASP A 237 15.41 18.90 -16.75
C ASP A 237 13.98 19.33 -17.10
N THR A 238 13.33 18.60 -18.03
CA THR A 238 11.95 18.87 -18.43
C THR A 238 10.97 18.64 -17.28
N ALA A 239 11.12 17.57 -16.50
CA ALA A 239 10.27 17.31 -15.35
C ALA A 239 10.34 18.46 -14.32
N LEU A 240 11.55 18.95 -14.04
CA LEU A 240 11.76 20.09 -13.14
C LEU A 240 11.16 21.38 -13.69
N GLU A 241 11.28 21.64 -14.98
CA GLU A 241 10.65 22.79 -15.66
C GLU A 241 9.13 22.74 -15.49
N LEU A 242 8.48 21.64 -15.87
CA LEU A 242 7.03 21.45 -15.75
C LEU A 242 6.54 21.70 -14.31
N ILE A 243 7.22 21.11 -13.32
CA ILE A 243 6.83 21.23 -11.91
C ILE A 243 6.98 22.67 -11.41
N LYS A 244 8.04 23.37 -11.81
CA LYS A 244 8.30 24.77 -11.41
C LYS A 244 7.29 25.74 -12.02
N GLU A 245 6.88 25.52 -13.26
CA GLU A 245 5.98 26.40 -14.00
C GLU A 245 4.49 26.21 -13.67
N SER A 246 4.12 25.05 -13.10
CA SER A 246 2.75 24.75 -12.67
C SER A 246 2.32 25.68 -11.54
N GLU A 247 1.13 26.27 -11.62
CA GLU A 247 0.64 27.24 -10.63
C GLU A 247 -0.41 26.66 -9.68
N ARG A 248 -1.27 25.76 -10.18
CA ARG A 248 -2.47 25.32 -9.46
C ARG A 248 -2.52 23.82 -9.25
N ARG A 249 -2.06 23.03 -10.22
CA ARG A 249 -2.25 21.58 -10.17
C ARG A 249 -1.18 20.80 -10.93
N ILE A 250 -0.70 19.75 -10.29
CA ILE A 250 0.21 18.76 -10.87
C ILE A 250 -0.40 17.37 -10.65
N ILE A 251 -0.38 16.53 -11.69
CA ILE A 251 -0.65 15.10 -11.54
C ILE A 251 0.60 14.35 -11.99
N VAL A 252 1.12 13.48 -11.13
CA VAL A 252 2.34 12.72 -11.40
C VAL A 252 2.13 11.25 -11.09
N SER A 253 2.61 10.38 -11.98
CA SER A 253 2.69 8.95 -11.75
C SER A 253 4.13 8.47 -11.84
N SER A 254 4.49 7.51 -10.99
CA SER A 254 5.74 6.77 -11.12
C SER A 254 5.69 5.47 -10.32
N PHE A 255 6.48 4.48 -10.74
CA PHE A 255 6.69 3.23 -10.00
C PHE A 255 7.76 3.38 -8.91
N GLY A 256 8.87 4.05 -9.24
CA GLY A 256 10.01 4.27 -8.35
C GLY A 256 10.09 5.72 -7.89
N TRP A 257 10.41 5.91 -6.61
CA TRP A 257 10.43 7.20 -5.93
C TRP A 257 11.61 7.26 -4.95
N ALA A 258 12.52 8.20 -5.17
CA ALA A 258 13.57 8.53 -4.23
C ALA A 258 13.25 9.86 -3.52
N LEU A 259 13.31 9.86 -2.19
CA LEU A 259 13.00 11.03 -1.37
C LEU A 259 13.92 12.20 -1.71
N ASP A 260 15.22 11.96 -1.80
CA ASP A 260 16.27 12.94 -2.04
C ASP A 260 16.38 13.40 -3.50
N HIS A 261 15.63 12.79 -4.42
CA HIS A 261 15.70 13.13 -5.83
C HIS A 261 15.14 14.55 -6.10
N PRO A 262 15.80 15.38 -6.94
CA PRO A 262 15.39 16.76 -7.18
C PRO A 262 13.93 16.94 -7.64
N VAL A 263 13.41 16.00 -8.44
CA VAL A 263 12.01 16.03 -8.91
C VAL A 263 11.05 15.79 -7.74
N THR A 264 11.34 14.84 -6.84
CA THR A 264 10.53 14.59 -5.63
C THR A 264 10.54 15.81 -4.71
N GLN A 265 11.72 16.39 -4.49
CA GLN A 265 11.88 17.60 -3.68
C GLN A 265 11.12 18.80 -4.28
N ALA A 266 11.13 18.95 -5.61
CA ALA A 266 10.33 19.98 -6.28
C ALA A 266 8.83 19.77 -6.07
N LEU A 267 8.32 18.53 -6.18
CA LEU A 267 6.91 18.21 -5.92
C LEU A 267 6.50 18.52 -4.47
N ILE A 268 7.33 18.13 -3.49
CA ILE A 268 7.13 18.46 -2.07
C ILE A 268 7.07 19.98 -1.88
N ALA A 269 7.98 20.73 -2.51
CA ALA A 269 8.00 22.19 -2.42
C ALA A 269 6.73 22.82 -3.03
N ARG A 270 6.21 22.29 -4.15
CA ARG A 270 4.95 22.77 -4.74
C ARG A 270 3.75 22.45 -3.84
N ALA A 271 3.68 21.25 -3.26
CA ALA A 271 2.62 20.87 -2.33
C ALA A 271 2.59 21.79 -1.09
N ASN A 272 3.75 22.05 -0.47
CA ASN A 272 3.90 23.00 0.63
C ASN A 272 3.50 24.44 0.26
N ALA A 273 3.68 24.82 -1.01
CA ALA A 273 3.25 26.12 -1.53
C ALA A 273 1.74 26.19 -1.85
N GLY A 274 0.98 25.12 -1.56
CA GLY A 274 -0.47 25.06 -1.77
C GLY A 274 -0.89 24.66 -3.18
N VAL A 275 0.04 24.24 -4.05
CA VAL A 275 -0.31 23.65 -5.35
C VAL A 275 -0.95 22.29 -5.11
N LYS A 276 -2.06 22.01 -5.79
CA LYS A 276 -2.69 20.69 -5.73
C LYS A 276 -1.82 19.66 -6.43
N VAL A 277 -1.04 18.90 -5.67
CA VAL A 277 -0.23 17.79 -6.19
C VAL A 277 -0.99 16.49 -5.98
N THR A 278 -1.31 15.80 -7.07
CA THR A 278 -1.89 14.45 -7.05
C THR A 278 -0.82 13.44 -7.48
N VAL A 279 -0.53 12.47 -6.63
CA VAL A 279 0.50 11.45 -6.83
C VAL A 279 -0.17 10.09 -7.04
N LEU A 280 0.16 9.40 -8.13
CA LEU A 280 -0.27 8.04 -8.41
C LEU A 280 0.93 7.11 -8.27
N ALA A 281 0.87 6.18 -7.32
CA ALA A 281 2.03 5.34 -6.98
C ALA A 281 1.63 3.89 -6.74
N ARG A 282 2.58 2.97 -6.99
CA ARG A 282 2.45 1.59 -6.52
C ARG A 282 2.71 1.54 -5.02
N ILE A 283 1.88 0.78 -4.30
CA ILE A 283 2.05 0.55 -2.86
C ILE A 283 3.23 -0.40 -2.65
N ARG A 284 4.39 0.12 -2.22
CA ARG A 284 5.60 -0.66 -1.95
C ARG A 284 6.50 0.00 -0.89
N PRO A 285 7.22 -0.75 -0.05
CA PRO A 285 8.06 -0.18 1.01
C PRO A 285 9.13 0.79 0.50
N ALA A 286 9.76 0.47 -0.64
CA ALA A 286 10.84 1.28 -1.21
C ALA A 286 10.43 2.72 -1.56
N ALA A 287 9.16 2.94 -1.94
CA ALA A 287 8.65 4.27 -2.29
C ALA A 287 8.14 5.05 -1.07
N MET A 288 7.89 4.38 0.07
CA MET A 288 7.21 4.98 1.22
C MET A 288 7.91 6.22 1.77
N PRO A 289 9.25 6.30 1.90
CA PRO A 289 9.88 7.52 2.39
C PRO A 289 9.53 8.77 1.57
N ALA A 290 9.48 8.65 0.24
CA ALA A 290 9.09 9.75 -0.65
C ALA A 290 7.60 10.04 -0.59
N LEU A 291 6.76 8.99 -0.62
CA LEU A 291 5.30 9.13 -0.61
C LEU A 291 4.77 9.69 0.72
N ALA A 292 5.39 9.30 1.83
CA ALA A 292 5.12 9.85 3.16
C ALA A 292 5.39 11.35 3.19
N ALA A 293 6.58 11.78 2.76
CA ALA A 293 6.95 13.20 2.72
C ALA A 293 6.04 14.02 1.80
N LEU A 294 5.61 13.46 0.66
CA LEU A 294 4.64 14.10 -0.23
C LEU A 294 3.27 14.26 0.44
N ALA A 295 2.76 13.21 1.11
CA ALA A 295 1.48 13.26 1.82
C ALA A 295 1.52 14.25 3.00
N GLU A 296 2.61 14.26 3.77
CA GLU A 296 2.84 15.22 4.86
C GLU A 296 2.93 16.67 4.36
N ALA A 297 3.45 16.89 3.15
CA ALA A 297 3.46 18.18 2.48
C ALA A 297 2.09 18.59 1.88
N GLY A 298 1.05 17.76 2.05
CA GLY A 298 -0.32 18.03 1.59
C GLY A 298 -0.67 17.49 0.20
N ALA A 299 0.17 16.64 -0.40
CA ALA A 299 -0.16 16.00 -1.67
C ALA A 299 -1.25 14.91 -1.50
N GLU A 300 -2.12 14.77 -2.49
CA GLU A 300 -3.09 13.67 -2.58
C GLU A 300 -2.39 12.43 -3.15
N VAL A 301 -2.05 11.46 -2.30
CA VAL A 301 -1.32 10.26 -2.72
C VAL A 301 -2.25 9.06 -2.86
N TYR A 302 -2.39 8.56 -4.09
CA TYR A 302 -3.24 7.43 -4.44
C TYR A 302 -2.41 6.17 -4.71
N GLY A 303 -2.85 5.08 -4.07
CA GLY A 303 -2.15 3.80 -4.05
C GLY A 303 -2.78 2.79 -5.01
N PHE A 304 -1.91 2.16 -5.80
CA PHE A 304 -2.27 1.12 -6.74
C PHE A 304 -1.50 -0.17 -6.47
N LYS A 305 -2.10 -1.31 -6.80
CA LYS A 305 -1.42 -2.60 -6.75
C LYS A 305 -0.41 -2.76 -7.89
N TRP A 306 -0.74 -2.25 -9.07
CA TRP A 306 -0.02 -2.57 -10.32
C TRP A 306 0.43 -1.34 -11.13
N LEU A 307 0.33 -0.13 -10.58
CA LEU A 307 0.73 1.07 -11.31
C LEU A 307 2.20 1.02 -11.67
N HIS A 308 2.48 1.28 -12.94
CA HIS A 308 3.85 1.35 -13.43
C HIS A 308 4.07 2.46 -14.47
N ALA A 309 3.02 3.14 -14.93
CA ALA A 309 3.12 4.34 -15.74
C ALA A 309 3.99 5.42 -15.08
N LYS A 310 4.78 6.14 -15.89
CA LYS A 310 5.49 7.34 -15.47
C LYS A 310 5.12 8.52 -16.37
N ALA A 311 4.47 9.51 -15.78
CA ALA A 311 3.99 10.67 -16.49
C ALA A 311 3.86 11.87 -15.54
N ILE A 312 3.95 13.07 -16.11
CA ILE A 312 3.67 14.32 -15.41
C ILE A 312 2.71 15.11 -16.27
N TRP A 313 1.65 15.61 -15.66
CA TRP A 313 0.72 16.58 -16.24
C TRP A 313 0.64 17.81 -15.35
N THR A 314 0.49 18.99 -15.96
CA THR A 314 0.40 20.27 -15.26
C THR A 314 -0.75 21.12 -15.79
N ASP A 315 -1.23 22.05 -14.97
CA ASP A 315 -2.28 23.02 -15.29
C ASP A 315 -1.93 24.05 -16.38
N ARG A 316 -0.72 24.00 -16.93
CA ARG A 316 -0.25 24.85 -18.05
C ARG A 316 -0.53 24.26 -19.43
N ASP A 317 -1.36 23.22 -19.51
CA ASP A 317 -1.56 22.42 -20.73
C ASP A 317 -0.24 21.85 -21.28
N ARG A 318 0.65 21.47 -20.35
CA ARG A 318 1.93 20.83 -20.64
C ARG A 318 2.03 19.52 -19.87
N ALA A 319 2.57 18.51 -20.53
CA ALA A 319 2.78 17.20 -19.94
C ALA A 319 4.03 16.51 -20.49
N MET A 320 4.39 15.38 -19.88
CA MET A 320 5.37 14.44 -20.43
C MET A 320 5.01 13.00 -20.06
N ILE A 321 5.39 12.07 -20.93
CA ILE A 321 5.42 10.63 -20.65
C ILE A 321 6.87 10.17 -20.75
N MET A 322 7.27 9.24 -19.88
CA MET A 322 8.64 8.77 -19.81
C MET A 322 8.73 7.31 -19.35
N THR A 323 9.90 6.72 -19.58
CA THR A 323 10.24 5.37 -19.11
C THR A 323 10.99 5.38 -17.77
N ALA A 324 11.47 6.57 -17.36
CA ALA A 324 12.23 6.80 -16.15
C ALA A 324 11.36 6.78 -14.88
N ASN A 325 11.83 6.06 -13.85
CA ASN A 325 11.37 6.26 -12.47
C ASN A 325 11.91 7.59 -11.91
N ILE A 326 11.29 8.12 -10.85
CA ILE A 326 11.76 9.33 -10.17
C ILE A 326 12.86 8.96 -9.16
N GLU A 327 13.96 8.47 -9.70
CA GLU A 327 15.12 7.95 -8.99
C GLU A 327 16.38 8.22 -9.83
N ARG A 328 17.54 8.23 -9.17
CA ARG A 328 18.83 8.50 -9.81
C ARG A 328 19.10 7.61 -11.04
N LEU A 329 18.78 6.33 -10.96
CA LEU A 329 18.99 5.40 -12.08
C LEU A 329 18.14 5.75 -13.31
N GLY A 330 16.90 6.21 -13.12
CA GLY A 330 16.01 6.61 -14.22
C GLY A 330 16.32 8.00 -14.78
N MET A 331 16.70 8.94 -13.93
CA MET A 331 16.78 10.35 -14.30
C MET A 331 18.21 10.85 -14.59
N GLU A 332 19.23 10.13 -14.11
CA GLU A 332 20.63 10.59 -14.16
C GLU A 332 21.62 9.63 -14.82
N GLU A 333 21.46 8.31 -14.64
CA GLU A 333 22.51 7.32 -14.98
C GLU A 333 22.12 6.34 -16.09
N GLY A 334 20.84 6.03 -16.21
CA GLY A 334 20.31 5.02 -17.13
C GLY A 334 20.33 5.39 -18.60
N PHE A 335 19.65 4.55 -19.38
CA PHE A 335 19.16 4.85 -20.73
C PHE A 335 17.63 4.77 -20.73
N GLU A 336 17.01 5.93 -20.69
CA GLU A 336 15.56 6.13 -20.63
C GLU A 336 15.11 7.11 -21.71
N LEU A 337 13.85 7.01 -22.13
CA LEU A 337 13.25 7.86 -23.14
C LEU A 337 12.01 8.57 -22.59
N GLY A 338 11.71 9.73 -23.15
CA GLY A 338 10.49 10.48 -22.86
C GLY A 338 10.10 11.40 -24.00
N LEU A 339 8.90 11.95 -23.91
CA LEU A 339 8.42 13.01 -24.79
C LEU A 339 7.64 14.04 -24.01
N SER A 340 7.85 15.30 -24.38
CA SER A 340 6.94 16.39 -24.01
C SER A 340 5.66 16.28 -24.84
N LEU A 341 4.54 16.60 -24.22
CA LEU A 341 3.22 16.58 -24.83
C LEU A 341 2.60 17.98 -24.81
N ASP A 342 1.82 18.25 -25.85
CA ASP A 342 0.98 19.43 -26.01
C ASP A 342 -0.40 19.06 -26.56
N GLY A 343 -1.34 20.02 -26.52
CA GLY A 343 -2.67 19.93 -27.10
C GLY A 343 -3.45 18.68 -26.70
N ASN A 344 -4.03 17.99 -27.69
CA ASN A 344 -4.90 16.84 -27.46
C ASN A 344 -4.23 15.69 -26.71
N ARG A 345 -2.90 15.52 -26.85
CA ARG A 345 -2.14 14.48 -26.13
C ARG A 345 -2.06 14.80 -24.64
N THR A 346 -1.86 16.07 -24.28
CA THR A 346 -1.88 16.54 -22.89
C THR A 346 -3.25 16.31 -22.25
N GLU A 347 -4.33 16.67 -22.93
CA GLU A 347 -5.68 16.51 -22.40
C GLU A 347 -6.06 15.04 -22.21
N SER A 348 -5.65 14.18 -23.16
CA SER A 348 -5.88 12.73 -23.05
C SER A 348 -5.12 12.13 -21.87
N LEU A 349 -3.86 12.54 -21.66
CA LEU A 349 -3.11 12.10 -20.50
C LEU A 349 -3.78 12.56 -19.20
N ARG A 350 -4.24 13.81 -19.12
CA ARG A 350 -4.96 14.33 -17.97
C ARG A 350 -6.16 13.46 -17.63
N HIS A 351 -7.00 13.15 -18.62
CA HIS A 351 -8.17 12.31 -18.43
C HIS A 351 -7.81 10.92 -17.93
N ILE A 352 -6.79 10.28 -18.50
CA ILE A 352 -6.34 8.95 -18.03
C ILE A 352 -5.88 9.01 -16.57
N LEU A 353 -5.02 9.96 -16.21
CA LEU A 353 -4.49 10.07 -14.86
C LEU A 353 -5.59 10.41 -13.84
N GLU A 354 -6.54 11.27 -14.18
CA GLU A 354 -7.71 11.55 -13.33
C GLU A 354 -8.63 10.33 -13.18
N GLY A 355 -8.87 9.58 -14.27
CA GLY A 355 -9.62 8.34 -14.24
C GLY A 355 -8.97 7.28 -13.35
N TRP A 356 -7.63 7.19 -13.37
CA TRP A 356 -6.88 6.33 -12.46
C TRP A 356 -7.01 6.80 -11.01
N ALA A 357 -6.83 8.09 -10.71
CA ALA A 357 -7.03 8.62 -9.36
C ALA A 357 -8.44 8.30 -8.80
N GLY A 358 -9.46 8.37 -9.66
CA GLY A 358 -10.84 8.00 -9.34
C GLY A 358 -11.06 6.52 -9.06
N THR A 359 -10.21 5.64 -9.60
CA THR A 359 -10.31 4.17 -9.48
C THR A 359 -9.20 3.56 -8.60
N ALA A 360 -8.38 4.39 -7.96
CA ALA A 360 -7.33 3.98 -7.04
C ALA A 360 -7.86 3.08 -5.92
N GLN A 361 -7.07 2.07 -5.55
CA GLN A 361 -7.50 1.08 -4.54
C GLN A 361 -7.32 1.55 -3.11
N ALA A 362 -6.39 2.49 -2.88
CA ALA A 362 -6.16 3.12 -1.60
C ALA A 362 -5.75 4.58 -1.76
N TRP A 363 -5.75 5.30 -0.65
CA TRP A 363 -5.11 6.60 -0.51
C TRP A 363 -4.23 6.58 0.75
N LEU A 364 -3.13 7.33 0.74
CA LEU A 364 -2.24 7.44 1.88
C LEU A 364 -2.73 8.56 2.79
N ASP A 365 -3.07 8.21 4.02
CA ASP A 365 -3.46 9.16 5.06
C ASP A 365 -2.32 9.19 6.11
N PRO A 366 -1.64 10.35 6.30
CA PRO A 366 -0.56 10.47 7.28
C PRO A 366 -1.06 10.38 8.73
N GLU A 367 -2.34 10.65 8.98
CA GLU A 367 -2.97 10.67 10.31
C GLU A 367 -4.22 9.80 10.37
N ALA A 368 -4.16 8.61 9.75
CA ALA A 368 -5.31 7.72 9.64
C ALA A 368 -5.93 7.41 11.01
N LYS A 369 -7.26 7.34 11.03
CA LYS A 369 -8.06 7.02 12.21
C LYS A 369 -9.03 5.89 11.88
N VAL A 370 -9.37 5.09 12.89
CA VAL A 370 -10.39 4.05 12.75
C VAL A 370 -11.72 4.68 12.33
N THR A 371 -12.32 4.21 11.24
CA THR A 371 -13.65 4.63 10.77
C THR A 371 -14.65 3.48 10.84
N GLN A 372 -15.94 3.79 10.68
CA GLN A 372 -17.03 2.84 10.82
C GLN A 372 -16.94 1.68 9.81
N ASP A 373 -16.46 1.94 8.59
CA ASP A 373 -16.42 0.99 7.49
C ASP A 373 -14.99 0.48 7.21
N MET A 374 -14.04 0.80 8.09
CA MET A 374 -12.66 0.38 7.95
C MET A 374 -12.49 -1.06 8.44
N GLU A 375 -12.31 -1.98 7.49
CA GLU A 375 -12.11 -3.41 7.78
C GLU A 375 -10.63 -3.81 7.77
N LYS A 376 -9.84 -3.13 6.95
CA LYS A 376 -8.41 -3.38 6.80
C LYS A 376 -7.68 -2.11 6.42
N VAL A 377 -6.44 -2.01 6.82
CA VAL A 377 -5.50 -0.97 6.41
C VAL A 377 -4.12 -1.58 6.24
N LYS A 378 -3.25 -0.88 5.52
CA LYS A 378 -1.82 -1.22 5.45
C LYS A 378 -1.03 -0.08 6.09
N LEU A 379 -0.52 -0.34 7.29
CA LEU A 379 0.21 0.64 8.10
C LEU A 379 1.65 0.77 7.63
N TRP A 380 2.16 2.00 7.60
CA TRP A 380 3.58 2.26 7.49
C TRP A 380 4.18 2.41 8.88
N LYS A 381 4.93 1.39 9.34
CA LYS A 381 5.50 1.38 10.69
C LYS A 381 6.81 0.61 10.72
N ASP A 382 7.80 1.15 11.43
CA ASP A 382 9.12 0.53 11.61
C ASP A 382 9.86 0.27 10.28
N GLY A 383 9.64 1.13 9.27
CA GLY A 383 10.25 1.01 7.95
C GLY A 383 9.63 -0.08 7.05
N ASP A 384 8.47 -0.61 7.40
CA ASP A 384 7.79 -1.65 6.63
C ASP A 384 6.26 -1.42 6.53
N LEU A 385 5.64 -2.09 5.55
CA LEU A 385 4.21 -2.09 5.32
C LEU A 385 3.54 -3.29 5.99
N LYS A 386 2.75 -3.04 7.04
CA LYS A 386 2.08 -4.09 7.82
C LYS A 386 0.58 -4.09 7.56
N ASP A 387 0.04 -5.21 7.10
CA ASP A 387 -1.41 -5.40 7.01
C ASP A 387 -2.01 -5.48 8.42
N MET A 388 -3.10 -4.76 8.63
CA MET A 388 -3.85 -4.76 9.88
C MET A 388 -5.34 -4.90 9.57
N GLU A 389 -5.95 -5.93 10.17
CA GLU A 389 -7.39 -6.07 10.20
C GLU A 389 -7.97 -5.25 11.34
N ILE A 390 -9.15 -4.68 11.11
CA ILE A 390 -9.90 -3.89 12.08
C ILE A 390 -11.29 -4.52 12.20
N PRO A 391 -11.43 -5.54 13.08
CA PRO A 391 -12.70 -6.23 13.29
C PRO A 391 -13.83 -5.27 13.67
N ALA A 392 -15.06 -5.61 13.30
CA ALA A 392 -16.24 -4.82 13.68
C ALA A 392 -16.42 -4.74 15.20
N ASN A 393 -16.19 -5.85 15.88
CA ASN A 393 -16.30 -5.99 17.31
C ASN A 393 -15.30 -7.01 17.81
N LEU A 394 -14.67 -6.76 18.94
CA LEU A 394 -13.77 -7.70 19.59
C LEU A 394 -14.10 -7.81 21.09
N PRO A 395 -14.27 -9.02 21.64
CA PRO A 395 -14.49 -9.20 23.07
C PRO A 395 -13.21 -8.94 23.86
N VAL A 396 -13.33 -8.26 25.00
CA VAL A 396 -12.24 -8.04 25.97
C VAL A 396 -12.76 -8.38 27.35
N ASP A 397 -12.13 -9.35 28.01
CA ASP A 397 -12.45 -9.70 29.39
C ASP A 397 -11.56 -8.88 30.34
N LEU A 398 -12.18 -8.12 31.25
CA LEU A 398 -11.51 -7.34 32.30
C LEU A 398 -11.41 -8.07 33.63
N GLU A 399 -11.63 -9.37 33.62
CA GLU A 399 -11.59 -10.24 34.78
C GLU A 399 -12.69 -9.92 35.81
N THR A 400 -12.46 -10.32 37.06
CA THR A 400 -13.43 -10.27 38.13
C THR A 400 -13.10 -9.15 39.11
N VAL A 401 -14.10 -8.33 39.46
CA VAL A 401 -13.98 -7.33 40.51
C VAL A 401 -14.73 -7.80 41.75
N THR A 402 -14.01 -7.91 42.86
CA THR A 402 -14.64 -8.23 44.14
C THR A 402 -15.34 -6.99 44.71
N MET A 403 -16.61 -7.13 45.02
CA MET A 403 -17.36 -6.10 45.70
C MET A 403 -16.92 -5.97 47.16
N ARG A 404 -16.90 -4.75 47.72
CA ARG A 404 -16.45 -4.52 49.11
C ARG A 404 -17.52 -4.85 50.15
N SER A 405 -18.80 -4.70 49.80
CA SER A 405 -19.96 -5.04 50.62
C SER A 405 -21.23 -5.19 49.77
N LEU A 406 -22.10 -6.13 50.12
CA LEU A 406 -23.42 -6.32 49.49
C LEU A 406 -24.36 -5.11 49.61
N THR A 407 -24.15 -4.25 50.60
CA THR A 407 -24.95 -3.03 50.80
C THR A 407 -24.33 -1.80 50.15
N GLY A 408 -23.07 -1.90 49.71
CA GLY A 408 -22.33 -0.83 49.05
C GLY A 408 -22.78 -0.59 47.59
N PRO A 409 -22.25 0.46 46.94
CA PRO A 409 -22.41 0.61 45.50
C PRO A 409 -21.75 -0.55 44.76
N LEU A 410 -22.33 -0.93 43.63
CA LEU A 410 -21.72 -1.91 42.73
C LEU A 410 -20.36 -1.38 42.22
N PRO A 411 -19.34 -2.23 42.09
CA PRO A 411 -18.08 -1.84 41.47
C PRO A 411 -18.33 -1.31 40.06
N GLU A 412 -17.66 -0.20 39.74
CA GLU A 412 -17.60 0.33 38.38
C GLU A 412 -16.83 -0.63 37.45
N CYS A 413 -16.93 -0.38 36.14
CA CYS A 413 -16.12 -1.09 35.14
C CYS A 413 -14.63 -1.00 35.52
N PRO A 414 -13.87 -2.11 35.50
CA PRO A 414 -12.44 -2.08 35.75
C PRO A 414 -11.71 -1.11 34.82
N ALA A 415 -10.54 -0.65 35.26
CA ALA A 415 -9.68 0.11 34.37
C ALA A 415 -9.29 -0.75 33.16
N MET A 416 -9.42 -0.17 31.97
CA MET A 416 -9.02 -0.82 30.72
C MET A 416 -7.51 -1.09 30.72
N PRO A 417 -7.05 -2.19 30.10
CA PRO A 417 -5.63 -2.44 29.86
C PRO A 417 -4.96 -1.26 29.17
N ALA A 418 -3.69 -1.02 29.46
CA ALA A 418 -2.90 0.04 28.82
C ALA A 418 -2.82 -0.15 27.30
N GLU A 419 -2.76 -1.40 26.83
CA GLU A 419 -2.79 -1.76 25.43
C GLU A 419 -4.09 -2.49 25.09
N LEU A 420 -5.00 -1.78 24.45
CA LEU A 420 -6.22 -2.36 23.93
C LEU A 420 -5.99 -2.90 22.51
N PRO A 421 -6.51 -4.09 22.19
CA PRO A 421 -6.52 -4.58 20.82
C PRO A 421 -7.27 -3.61 19.91
N MET A 422 -6.92 -3.65 18.63
CA MET A 422 -7.52 -2.78 17.62
C MET A 422 -8.82 -3.40 17.10
N ALA A 423 -9.91 -2.63 17.14
CA ALA A 423 -11.19 -2.97 16.54
C ALA A 423 -11.98 -1.68 16.28
N ARG A 424 -13.15 -1.79 15.64
CA ARG A 424 -14.10 -0.65 15.56
C ARG A 424 -14.85 -0.47 16.88
N LYS A 425 -15.17 -1.58 17.55
CA LYS A 425 -15.81 -1.64 18.86
C LYS A 425 -15.17 -2.73 19.71
N LEU A 426 -15.12 -2.51 21.01
CA LEU A 426 -14.81 -3.55 21.99
C LEU A 426 -16.07 -3.90 22.78
N SER A 427 -16.39 -5.18 22.89
CA SER A 427 -17.35 -5.69 23.86
C SER A 427 -16.61 -6.08 25.12
N VAL A 428 -16.62 -5.18 26.08
CA VAL A 428 -15.88 -5.30 27.33
C VAL A 428 -16.75 -6.04 28.33
N THR A 429 -16.28 -7.18 28.83
CA THR A 429 -17.00 -8.00 29.80
C THR A 429 -16.25 -8.07 31.12
N TRP A 430 -16.96 -8.02 32.25
CA TRP A 430 -16.38 -8.26 33.57
C TRP A 430 -17.39 -8.93 34.48
N ARG A 431 -16.89 -9.62 35.50
CA ARG A 431 -17.72 -10.24 36.54
C ARG A 431 -17.58 -9.50 37.85
N ILE A 432 -18.63 -9.54 38.65
CA ILE A 432 -18.59 -9.03 40.03
C ILE A 432 -18.61 -10.25 40.93
N ASP A 433 -17.56 -10.44 41.73
CA ASP A 433 -17.56 -11.45 42.79
C ASP A 433 -18.20 -10.85 44.04
N PRO A 434 -19.17 -11.54 44.69
CA PRO A 434 -19.70 -11.07 45.96
C PRO A 434 -18.57 -10.98 47.01
N PRO A 435 -18.68 -10.05 47.97
CA PRO A 435 -17.71 -10.00 49.06
C PRO A 435 -17.85 -11.26 49.89
N ARG A 436 -16.76 -11.97 50.18
CA ARG A 436 -16.78 -13.18 51.03
C ARG A 436 -16.08 -12.94 52.36
N VAL A 437 -16.58 -13.58 53.42
CA VAL A 437 -15.96 -13.51 54.75
C VAL A 437 -14.59 -14.21 54.81
N ASP A 438 -13.65 -13.61 55.54
CA ASP A 438 -12.34 -14.21 55.84
C ASP A 438 -12.45 -15.59 56.52
N ALA A 439 -11.48 -16.48 56.25
CA ALA A 439 -11.43 -17.86 56.75
C ALA A 439 -11.39 -17.97 58.26
N ARG A 440 -10.73 -17.00 58.85
CA ARG A 440 -10.41 -16.95 60.26
C ARG A 440 -11.32 -15.97 60.98
N ALA A 441 -12.38 -15.51 60.32
CA ALA A 441 -13.38 -14.68 60.97
C ALA A 441 -14.06 -15.47 62.10
N ILE A 442 -14.23 -14.82 63.25
CA ILE A 442 -14.85 -15.41 64.44
C ILE A 442 -16.23 -14.82 64.68
N HIS A 443 -17.17 -15.64 65.11
CA HIS A 443 -18.53 -15.21 65.42
C HIS A 443 -18.57 -14.38 66.72
N ILE A 444 -19.20 -13.20 66.67
CA ILE A 444 -19.26 -12.24 67.78
C ILE A 444 -20.70 -11.79 68.05
N ASP A 445 -20.98 -11.39 69.28
CA ASP A 445 -22.23 -10.72 69.63
C ASP A 445 -22.21 -9.22 69.24
N VAL A 446 -23.35 -8.54 69.39
CA VAL A 446 -23.49 -7.10 69.09
C VAL A 446 -22.54 -6.21 69.91
N ASN A 447 -22.03 -6.69 71.05
CA ASN A 447 -21.05 -6.00 71.89
C ASN A 447 -19.60 -6.31 71.47
N GLY A 448 -19.39 -7.18 70.49
CA GLY A 448 -18.08 -7.59 69.99
C GLY A 448 -17.41 -8.69 70.81
N LYS A 449 -18.11 -9.36 71.72
CA LYS A 449 -17.59 -10.52 72.45
C LYS A 449 -17.75 -11.78 71.62
N GLU A 450 -16.72 -12.63 71.64
CA GLU A 450 -16.76 -13.91 70.93
C GLU A 450 -17.86 -14.81 71.48
N VAL A 451 -18.68 -15.34 70.58
CA VAL A 451 -19.75 -16.27 70.93
C VAL A 451 -19.13 -17.67 71.08
N LYS A 452 -18.76 -18.03 72.31
CA LYS A 452 -18.16 -19.35 72.62
C LYS A 452 -19.09 -20.49 72.21
N LYS A 453 -18.58 -21.51 71.51
CA LYS A 453 -19.32 -22.77 71.24
C LYS A 453 -18.53 -24.05 71.54
N TYR A 454 -19.31 -25.07 71.89
CA TYR A 454 -18.91 -26.44 72.21
C TYR A 454 -18.36 -27.17 70.98
N LYS A 455 -17.16 -27.76 71.13
CA LYS A 455 -16.52 -28.78 70.28
C LYS A 455 -16.77 -28.67 68.75
N GLY A 456 -15.88 -27.96 68.07
CA GLY A 456 -15.33 -28.44 66.80
C GLY A 456 -15.66 -27.66 65.52
N ASP A 457 -16.64 -26.76 65.52
CA ASP A 457 -16.97 -25.97 64.31
C ASP A 457 -17.20 -24.49 64.67
N SER A 458 -16.40 -23.60 64.07
CA SER A 458 -16.41 -22.16 64.31
C SER A 458 -17.46 -21.40 63.48
N SER A 459 -18.31 -22.13 62.75
CA SER A 459 -19.29 -21.55 61.83
C SER A 459 -20.59 -21.15 62.53
N PRO A 460 -21.22 -20.01 62.19
CA PRO A 460 -22.55 -19.64 62.72
C PRO A 460 -23.62 -20.67 62.32
N THR A 461 -24.58 -20.91 63.22
CA THR A 461 -25.72 -21.82 62.94
C THR A 461 -26.95 -21.09 62.40
N THR A 462 -26.93 -19.76 62.38
CA THR A 462 -28.04 -18.90 61.95
C THR A 462 -27.45 -17.66 61.27
N PHE A 463 -28.01 -17.26 60.13
CA PHE A 463 -27.64 -16.05 59.38
C PHE A 463 -28.83 -15.09 59.28
N PRO A 464 -28.63 -13.75 59.22
CA PRO A 464 -27.35 -13.04 59.22
C PRO A 464 -26.59 -13.16 60.56
N ALA A 465 -25.26 -13.27 60.51
CA ALA A 465 -24.39 -13.43 61.68
C ALA A 465 -23.35 -12.30 61.74
N LEU A 466 -23.03 -11.80 62.94
CA LEU A 466 -21.97 -10.80 63.09
C LEU A 466 -20.64 -11.50 63.33
N MET A 467 -19.64 -11.20 62.51
CA MET A 467 -18.31 -11.80 62.60
C MET A 467 -17.22 -10.73 62.68
N ARG A 468 -16.09 -11.07 63.30
CA ARG A 468 -14.89 -10.25 63.33
C ARG A 468 -13.79 -10.94 62.53
N GLU A 469 -13.32 -10.27 61.48
CA GLU A 469 -12.20 -10.72 60.65
C GLU A 469 -10.87 -10.50 61.39
N PRO A 470 -9.77 -11.18 60.98
CA PRO A 470 -8.44 -11.03 61.61
C PRO A 470 -7.92 -9.59 61.64
N SER A 471 -8.34 -8.76 60.68
CA SER A 471 -8.04 -7.32 60.61
C SER A 471 -8.71 -6.50 61.73
N GLY A 472 -9.57 -7.11 62.54
CA GLY A 472 -10.43 -6.43 63.51
C GLY A 472 -11.71 -5.85 62.90
N ARG A 473 -11.88 -5.95 61.58
CA ARG A 473 -13.07 -5.50 60.86
C ARG A 473 -14.28 -6.34 61.27
N ARG A 474 -15.38 -5.67 61.66
CA ARG A 474 -16.66 -6.32 61.93
C ARG A 474 -17.46 -6.40 60.63
N VAL A 475 -18.00 -7.57 60.31
CA VAL A 475 -18.81 -7.80 59.11
C VAL A 475 -20.08 -8.55 59.48
N VAL A 476 -21.17 -8.26 58.77
CA VAL A 476 -22.39 -9.07 58.82
C VAL A 476 -22.30 -10.09 57.69
N VAL A 477 -22.42 -11.37 58.02
CA VAL A 477 -22.33 -12.47 57.07
C VAL A 477 -23.72 -12.99 56.78
N ILE A 478 -24.04 -13.20 55.50
CA ILE A 478 -25.27 -13.85 55.05
C ILE A 478 -24.96 -15.12 54.25
N SER A 479 -25.85 -16.09 54.27
CA SER A 479 -25.75 -17.30 53.44
C SER A 479 -26.55 -17.21 52.14
N ASP A 480 -27.50 -16.28 52.06
CA ASP A 480 -28.45 -16.12 50.94
C ASP A 480 -28.82 -14.63 50.81
N LEU A 481 -29.00 -14.13 49.57
CA LEU A 481 -29.42 -12.75 49.30
C LEU A 481 -30.81 -12.42 49.87
N ALA A 482 -31.69 -13.40 50.08
CA ALA A 482 -32.97 -13.22 50.77
C ALA A 482 -32.80 -12.68 52.21
N GLN A 483 -31.61 -12.82 52.80
CA GLN A 483 -31.29 -12.33 54.14
C GLN A 483 -30.79 -10.88 54.16
N LEU A 484 -30.64 -10.22 53.00
CA LEU A 484 -30.01 -8.91 52.90
C LEU A 484 -30.72 -7.84 53.72
N GLU A 485 -32.06 -7.82 53.73
CA GLU A 485 -32.83 -6.84 54.51
C GLU A 485 -32.62 -7.02 56.03
N ALA A 486 -32.56 -8.25 56.51
CA ALA A 486 -32.25 -8.55 57.91
C ALA A 486 -30.79 -8.19 58.24
N ALA A 487 -29.88 -8.39 57.29
CA ALA A 487 -28.46 -8.07 57.43
C ALA A 487 -28.20 -6.56 57.47
N GLU A 488 -28.93 -5.75 56.70
CA GLU A 488 -28.87 -4.28 56.74
C GLU A 488 -29.25 -3.74 58.13
N ARG A 489 -30.32 -4.27 58.73
CA ARG A 489 -30.73 -3.88 60.09
C ARG A 489 -29.66 -4.20 61.12
N LEU A 490 -29.03 -5.38 61.00
CA LEU A 490 -27.94 -5.79 61.90
C LEU A 490 -26.65 -5.00 61.64
N PHE A 491 -26.38 -4.64 60.38
CA PHE A 491 -25.22 -3.86 59.96
C PHE A 491 -25.22 -2.48 60.62
N GLU A 492 -26.36 -1.79 60.60
CA GLU A 492 -26.56 -0.49 61.26
C GLU A 492 -26.45 -0.63 62.79
N ALA A 493 -27.16 -1.59 63.39
CA ALA A 493 -27.20 -1.77 64.84
C ALA A 493 -25.83 -2.15 65.45
N ALA A 494 -25.00 -2.90 64.72
CA ALA A 494 -23.70 -3.38 65.19
C ALA A 494 -22.51 -2.50 64.77
N SER A 495 -22.77 -1.38 64.07
CA SER A 495 -21.73 -0.54 63.46
C SER A 495 -20.72 -1.35 62.63
N ALA A 496 -21.23 -2.34 61.87
CA ALA A 496 -20.40 -3.19 61.03
C ALA A 496 -19.81 -2.39 59.85
N LYS A 497 -18.75 -2.93 59.24
CA LYS A 497 -18.02 -2.28 58.14
C LYS A 497 -18.36 -2.85 56.76
N ALA A 498 -18.99 -4.03 56.69
CA ALA A 498 -19.63 -4.54 55.49
C ALA A 498 -20.63 -5.65 55.80
N VAL A 499 -21.60 -5.81 54.90
CA VAL A 499 -22.32 -7.08 54.68
C VAL A 499 -21.59 -7.91 53.62
N VAL A 500 -21.33 -9.19 53.89
CA VAL A 500 -20.56 -10.15 53.06
C VAL A 500 -21.25 -11.52 53.02
N MET A 501 -20.92 -12.37 52.06
CA MET A 501 -21.44 -13.74 51.93
C MET A 501 -20.57 -14.76 52.66
N THR A 502 -21.18 -15.91 53.00
CA THR A 502 -20.43 -17.11 53.41
C THR A 502 -19.57 -17.64 52.26
N ARG A 503 -18.63 -18.52 52.62
CA ARG A 503 -17.72 -19.16 51.66
C ARG A 503 -18.39 -20.21 50.78
N SER A 504 -19.51 -20.75 51.25
CA SER A 504 -20.20 -21.89 50.65
C SER A 504 -21.39 -21.49 49.79
N ALA A 505 -21.76 -20.21 49.79
CA ALA A 505 -22.79 -19.69 48.91
C ALA A 505 -22.21 -19.57 47.49
N THR A 506 -22.75 -20.33 46.56
CA THR A 506 -22.57 -20.14 45.11
C THR A 506 -23.48 -19.04 44.63
#